data_AF-A0A1Y3B612-F1
#
_entry.id   AF-A0A1Y3B612-F1
#
_cell.length_a   1.000
_cell.length_b   1.000
_cell.length_c   1.000
_cell.angle_alpha   90.00
_cell.angle_beta   90.00
_cell.angle_gamma   90.00
#
_symmetry.space_group_name_H-M   'P 1'
#
loop_
_entity.id
_entity.type
_entity.pdbx_description
1 polymer ?
#
loop_
_entity_poly.entity_id
_entity_poly.type
_entity_poly.pdbx_seq_one_letter_code
_entity_poly.pdbx_strand_id
1 'polypeptide(L)'
;MMNIMSSVLILFNMKRIIQCIREKILPTTLIIIGDEIDKLFECLKYYVFRLQYTADDYKQRQIPLSYRTFRRTIWITMNSWINIIGLIQIAIYPTGIQMKTMKYMEHKFHFQRVDLIISNLIITYLLLEYLWFILFADIIRYNFKANELVIKYNHYDDDQLEQKYRHYMSRFVHIGNLL
;
A
#
# COMPACT_ATOMS: atom_id res chain seq x y z
N MET A 1 -15.51 13.23 20.21
CA MET A 1 -15.01 14.49 19.62
C MET A 1 -13.74 14.20 18.79
N MET A 2 -13.87 13.38 17.73
CA MET A 2 -12.73 12.86 16.95
C MET A 2 -13.04 12.83 15.43
N ASN A 3 -13.90 13.74 14.96
CA ASN A 3 -14.33 13.83 13.55
C ASN A 3 -13.82 15.09 12.81
N ILE A 4 -13.23 16.05 13.53
CA ILE A 4 -12.78 17.32 12.92
C ILE A 4 -11.39 17.14 12.29
N MET A 5 -10.50 16.36 12.91
CA MET A 5 -9.14 16.13 12.38
C MET A 5 -9.13 15.30 11.09
N SER A 6 -10.03 14.32 10.96
CA SER A 6 -10.20 13.53 9.73
C SER A 6 -10.76 14.38 8.59
N SER A 7 -11.66 15.31 8.90
CA SER A 7 -12.26 16.23 7.92
C SER A 7 -11.26 17.26 7.39
N VAL A 8 -10.35 17.76 8.26
CA VAL A 8 -9.26 18.67 7.86
C VAL A 8 -8.23 17.95 7.00
N LEU A 9 -7.92 16.68 7.29
CA LEU A 9 -6.99 15.87 6.49
C LEU A 9 -7.56 15.57 5.09
N ILE A 10 -8.86 15.32 4.99
CA ILE A 10 -9.57 15.13 3.71
C ILE A 10 -9.62 16.44 2.91
N LEU A 11 -9.88 17.58 3.56
CA LEU A 11 -9.85 18.91 2.91
C LEU A 11 -8.45 19.31 2.43
N PHE A 12 -7.40 18.96 3.18
CA PHE A 12 -6.01 19.20 2.79
C PHE A 12 -5.60 18.35 1.58
N ASN A 13 -6.03 17.07 1.56
CA ASN A 13 -5.82 16.18 0.42
C ASN A 13 -6.60 16.63 -0.82
N MET A 14 -7.85 17.10 -0.67
CA MET A 14 -8.62 17.63 -1.79
C MET A 14 -8.04 18.92 -2.38
N LYS A 15 -7.46 19.81 -1.56
CA LYS A 15 -6.79 21.02 -2.06
C LYS A 15 -5.55 20.69 -2.91
N ARG A 16 -4.74 19.71 -2.50
CA ARG A 16 -3.61 19.21 -3.32
C ARG A 16 -4.09 18.59 -4.63
N ILE A 17 -5.21 17.86 -4.60
CA ILE A 17 -5.81 17.26 -5.80
C ILE A 17 -6.30 18.35 -6.76
N ILE A 18 -6.99 19.39 -6.27
CA ILE A 18 -7.45 20.52 -7.10
C ILE A 18 -6.28 21.32 -7.67
N GLN A 19 -5.20 21.51 -6.90
CA GLN A 19 -3.99 22.19 -7.36
C GLN A 19 -3.26 21.37 -8.45
N CYS A 20 -3.24 20.04 -8.31
CA CYS A 20 -2.72 19.11 -9.31
C CYS A 20 -3.57 19.05 -10.59
N ILE A 21 -4.88 19.28 -10.48
CA ILE A 21 -5.79 19.41 -11.64
C ILE A 21 -5.60 20.77 -12.32
N ARG A 22 -5.34 21.85 -11.56
CA ARG A 22 -5.14 23.21 -12.11
C ARG A 22 -3.84 23.35 -12.89
N GLU A 23 -2.78 22.65 -12.48
CA GLU A 23 -1.50 22.60 -13.22
C GLU A 23 -1.58 21.76 -14.51
N LYS A 24 -2.59 20.88 -14.65
CA LYS A 24 -2.80 20.00 -15.81
C LYS A 24 -3.56 20.63 -16.99
N ILE A 25 -3.96 21.89 -16.92
CA ILE A 25 -4.70 22.59 -17.99
C ILE A 25 -3.77 23.33 -18.98
N LEU A 26 -2.45 23.36 -18.75
CA LEU A 26 -1.49 23.82 -19.78
C LEU A 26 -0.97 22.62 -20.60
N PRO A 27 -0.98 22.71 -21.94
CA PRO A 27 -0.75 21.57 -22.80
C PRO A 27 0.75 21.24 -22.91
N THR A 28 1.05 19.96 -23.19
CA THR A 28 2.33 19.49 -23.74
C THR A 28 3.58 19.78 -22.91
N THR A 29 3.81 19.00 -21.86
CA THR A 29 5.16 18.84 -21.28
C THR A 29 5.63 17.40 -21.47
N LEU A 30 6.87 17.28 -21.94
CA LEU A 30 7.63 16.05 -22.13
C LEU A 30 7.38 15.10 -20.94
N ILE A 31 6.83 13.91 -21.18
CA ILE A 31 6.75 12.87 -20.15
C ILE A 31 8.14 12.29 -20.02
N ILE A 32 8.88 12.75 -19.01
CA ILE A 32 10.18 12.19 -18.62
C ILE A 32 9.91 10.88 -17.89
N ILE A 33 10.40 9.78 -18.42
CA ILE A 33 10.13 8.42 -17.91
C ILE A 33 10.69 8.24 -16.49
N GLY A 34 11.83 8.88 -16.20
CA GLY A 34 12.42 8.90 -14.85
C GLY A 34 11.43 9.41 -13.79
N ASP A 35 10.78 10.55 -14.04
CA ASP A 35 9.80 11.14 -13.11
C ASP A 35 8.59 10.23 -12.84
N GLU A 36 8.16 9.46 -13.84
CA GLU A 36 7.05 8.51 -13.68
C GLU A 36 7.47 7.25 -12.91
N ILE A 37 8.73 6.82 -13.04
CA ILE A 37 9.29 5.70 -12.29
C ILE A 37 9.48 6.07 -10.82
N ASP A 38 9.92 7.29 -10.53
CA ASP A 38 10.01 7.78 -9.16
C ASP A 38 8.62 7.85 -8.49
N LYS A 39 7.59 8.31 -9.21
CA LYS A 39 6.21 8.26 -8.70
C LYS A 39 5.74 6.83 -8.44
N LEU A 40 6.03 5.90 -9.36
CA LEU A 40 5.71 4.48 -9.18
C LEU A 40 6.42 3.92 -7.95
N PHE A 41 7.69 4.26 -7.75
CA PHE A 41 8.47 3.83 -6.60
C PHE A 41 7.88 4.39 -5.29
N GLU A 42 7.45 5.66 -5.25
CA GLU A 42 6.75 6.21 -4.10
C GLU A 42 5.43 5.49 -3.80
N CYS A 43 4.65 5.13 -4.83
CA CYS A 43 3.43 4.33 -4.68
C CYS A 43 3.75 2.94 -4.11
N LEU A 44 4.73 2.25 -4.68
CA LEU A 44 5.16 0.93 -4.22
C LEU A 44 5.68 1.00 -2.79
N LYS A 45 6.48 2.03 -2.46
CA LYS A 45 6.96 2.30 -1.11
C LYS A 45 5.81 2.48 -0.12
N TYR A 46 4.74 3.13 -0.56
CA TYR A 46 3.56 3.35 0.28
C TYR A 46 2.73 2.08 0.49
N TYR A 47 2.34 1.41 -0.58
CA TYR A 47 1.34 0.34 -0.55
C TYR A 47 1.95 -1.06 -0.46
N VAL A 48 3.12 -1.27 -1.06
CA VAL A 48 3.72 -2.60 -1.34
C VAL A 48 4.99 -2.87 -0.55
N PHE A 49 5.76 -1.86 -0.16
CA PHE A 49 6.98 -2.07 0.63
C PHE A 49 6.83 -1.63 2.08
N ARG A 50 5.98 -0.65 2.37
CA ARG A 50 5.70 -0.12 3.72
C ARG A 50 6.92 0.41 4.50
N LEU A 51 8.10 0.45 3.88
CA LEU A 51 9.34 1.01 4.40
C LEU A 51 9.58 2.42 3.86
N GLN A 52 10.20 3.30 4.63
CA GLN A 52 10.60 4.63 4.13
C GLN A 52 12.10 4.66 3.81
N TYR A 53 12.45 4.46 2.53
CA TYR A 53 13.82 4.57 2.01
C TYR A 53 13.80 5.19 0.60
N THR A 54 14.96 5.65 0.11
CA THR A 54 15.13 6.16 -1.26
C THR A 54 15.74 5.10 -2.18
N ALA A 55 15.57 5.25 -3.49
CA ALA A 55 16.21 4.34 -4.47
C ALA A 55 17.75 4.38 -4.36
N ASP A 56 18.31 5.55 -4.04
CA ASP A 56 19.75 5.71 -3.81
C ASP A 56 20.24 4.99 -2.54
N ASP A 57 19.48 5.04 -1.45
CA ASP A 57 19.80 4.27 -0.23
C ASP A 57 19.88 2.77 -0.53
N TYR A 58 18.97 2.26 -1.39
CA TYR A 58 18.97 0.87 -1.81
C TYR A 58 20.17 0.56 -2.74
N LYS A 59 20.49 1.47 -3.68
CA LYS A 59 21.64 1.33 -4.60
C LYS A 59 22.97 1.30 -3.85
N GLN A 60 23.12 2.18 -2.85
CA GLN A 60 24.31 2.25 -1.99
C GLN A 60 24.36 1.12 -0.95
N ARG A 61 23.32 0.27 -0.89
CA ARG A 61 23.15 -0.79 0.10
C ARG A 61 23.20 -0.29 1.54
N GLN A 62 22.65 0.90 1.77
CA GLN A 62 22.66 1.60 3.06
C GLN A 62 21.26 2.13 3.40
N ILE A 63 20.25 1.26 3.43
CA ILE A 63 18.96 1.62 4.01
C ILE A 63 19.16 1.87 5.51
N PRO A 64 18.88 3.09 6.00
CA PRO A 64 19.05 3.39 7.41
C PRO A 64 18.03 2.59 8.22
N LEU A 65 18.50 1.73 9.12
CA LEU A 65 17.64 0.93 10.01
C LEU A 65 17.14 1.76 11.21
N SER A 66 16.47 2.87 10.90
CA SER A 66 15.94 3.81 11.89
C SER A 66 14.44 3.60 12.12
N TYR A 67 13.91 4.10 13.24
CA TYR A 67 12.47 4.10 13.49
C TYR A 67 11.67 4.78 12.37
N ARG A 68 12.23 5.81 11.71
CA ARG A 68 11.58 6.51 10.59
C ARG A 68 11.29 5.56 9.43
N THR A 69 12.26 4.71 9.09
CA THR A 69 12.17 3.70 8.03
C THR A 69 11.05 2.71 8.29
N PHE A 70 10.90 2.26 9.53
CA PHE A 70 9.93 1.24 9.93
C PHE A 70 8.61 1.78 10.46
N ARG A 71 8.49 3.09 10.72
CA ARG A 71 7.32 3.68 11.40
C ARG A 71 5.99 3.24 10.81
N ARG A 72 5.88 3.26 9.47
CA ARG A 72 4.66 2.84 8.76
C ARG A 72 4.44 1.34 8.85
N THR A 73 5.49 0.55 8.66
CA THR A 73 5.44 -0.91 8.83
C THR A 73 4.94 -1.28 10.22
N ILE A 74 5.54 -0.71 11.27
CA ILE A 74 5.14 -0.93 12.66
C ILE A 74 3.67 -0.59 12.87
N TRP A 75 3.22 0.58 12.39
CA TRP A 75 1.83 1.00 12.52
C TRP A 75 0.86 0.03 11.84
N ILE A 76 1.13 -0.37 10.60
CA ILE A 76 0.25 -1.27 9.84
C ILE A 76 0.25 -2.66 10.45
N THR A 77 1.43 -3.21 10.78
CA THR A 77 1.56 -4.53 11.40
C THR A 77 0.88 -4.57 12.77
N MET A 78 1.02 -3.53 13.61
CA MET A 78 0.28 -3.44 14.87
C MET A 78 -1.23 -3.46 14.65
N ASN A 79 -1.75 -2.68 13.70
CA ASN A 79 -3.19 -2.68 13.38
C ASN A 79 -3.65 -4.04 12.85
N SER A 80 -2.83 -4.72 12.04
CA SER A 80 -3.11 -6.06 11.53
C SER A 80 -3.20 -7.09 12.65
N TRP A 81 -2.24 -7.10 13.57
CA TRP A 81 -2.25 -7.99 14.74
C TRP A 81 -3.43 -7.74 15.68
N ILE A 82 -3.83 -6.49 15.90
CA ILE A 82 -5.03 -6.17 16.68
C ILE A 82 -6.28 -6.81 16.03
N ASN A 83 -6.40 -6.73 14.70
CA ASN A 83 -7.51 -7.36 13.98
C ASN A 83 -7.47 -8.89 14.08
N ILE A 84 -6.29 -9.50 13.91
CA ILE A 84 -6.11 -10.95 14.04
C ILE A 84 -6.53 -11.41 15.44
N ILE A 85 -6.05 -10.74 16.49
CA ILE A 85 -6.40 -11.06 17.88
C ILE A 85 -7.90 -10.90 18.12
N GLY A 86 -8.51 -9.83 17.61
CA GLY A 86 -9.95 -9.62 17.69
C GLY A 86 -10.76 -10.72 17.01
N LEU A 87 -10.34 -11.16 15.82
CA LEU A 87 -10.98 -12.28 15.12
C LEU A 87 -10.81 -13.60 15.87
N ILE A 88 -9.63 -13.88 16.41
CA ILE A 88 -9.37 -15.07 17.24
C ILE A 88 -10.27 -15.07 18.48
N GLN A 89 -10.41 -13.92 19.15
CA GLN A 89 -11.32 -13.79 20.30
C GLN A 89 -12.76 -14.12 19.90
N ILE A 90 -13.24 -13.57 18.77
CA ILE A 90 -14.59 -13.84 18.25
C ILE A 90 -14.76 -15.33 17.91
N ALA A 91 -13.74 -15.96 17.34
CA ALA A 91 -13.79 -17.36 16.93
C ALA A 91 -13.83 -18.33 18.12
N ILE A 92 -13.06 -18.08 19.18
CA ILE A 92 -12.92 -18.99 20.33
C ILE A 92 -13.96 -18.69 21.41
N TYR A 93 -14.17 -17.42 21.74
CA TYR A 93 -15.05 -16.96 22.82
C TYR A 93 -16.01 -15.86 22.36
N PRO A 94 -16.97 -16.17 21.48
CA PRO A 94 -17.93 -15.19 21.02
C PRO A 94 -18.84 -14.72 22.17
N THR A 95 -18.94 -13.41 22.35
CA THR A 95 -19.94 -12.80 23.22
C THR A 95 -21.35 -13.02 22.68
N GLY A 96 -22.37 -12.90 23.52
CA GLY A 96 -23.77 -13.07 23.11
C GLY A 96 -24.19 -12.10 21.98
N ILE A 97 -23.62 -10.90 21.93
CA ILE A 97 -23.84 -9.94 20.83
C ILE A 97 -23.22 -10.44 19.53
N GLN A 98 -21.94 -10.86 19.57
CA GLN A 98 -21.23 -11.37 18.39
C GLN A 98 -21.92 -12.62 17.83
N MET A 99 -22.38 -13.52 18.70
CA MET A 99 -23.16 -14.70 18.29
C MET A 99 -24.46 -14.32 17.57
N LYS A 100 -25.20 -13.32 18.07
CA LYS A 100 -26.39 -12.80 17.40
C LYS A 100 -26.06 -12.17 16.05
N THR A 101 -24.97 -11.41 15.96
CA THR A 101 -24.51 -10.81 14.70
C THR A 101 -24.12 -11.87 13.67
N MET A 102 -23.42 -12.92 14.08
CA MET A 102 -23.07 -14.04 13.20
C MET A 102 -24.33 -14.71 12.65
N LYS A 103 -25.30 -15.05 13.50
CA LYS A 103 -26.58 -15.62 13.05
C LYS A 103 -27.36 -14.67 12.13
N TYR A 104 -27.32 -13.37 12.40
CA TYR A 104 -27.93 -12.38 11.53
C TYR A 104 -27.26 -12.34 10.15
N MET A 105 -25.93 -12.45 10.09
CA MET A 105 -25.21 -12.54 8.82
C MET A 105 -25.56 -13.82 8.07
N GLU A 106 -25.59 -14.98 8.76
CA GLU A 106 -25.99 -16.25 8.14
C GLU A 106 -27.37 -16.14 7.49
N HIS A 107 -28.31 -15.54 8.21
CA HIS A 107 -29.66 -15.33 7.71
C HIS A 107 -29.71 -14.35 6.53
N LYS A 108 -29.03 -13.21 6.64
CA LYS A 108 -29.05 -12.14 5.63
C LYS A 108 -28.41 -12.56 4.30
N PHE A 109 -27.33 -13.33 4.36
CA PHE A 109 -26.56 -13.72 3.18
C PHE A 109 -26.82 -15.16 2.73
N HIS A 110 -27.77 -15.86 3.36
CA HIS A 110 -28.18 -17.23 3.03
C HIS A 110 -27.03 -18.25 3.01
N PHE A 111 -25.99 -18.04 3.82
CA PHE A 111 -24.92 -19.03 4.01
C PHE A 111 -24.87 -19.48 5.46
N GLN A 112 -24.53 -20.74 5.65
CA GLN A 112 -24.33 -21.33 6.99
C GLN A 112 -22.85 -21.29 7.33
N ARG A 113 -22.54 -21.30 8.63
CA ARG A 113 -21.18 -21.44 9.16
C ARG A 113 -20.29 -20.20 8.98
N VAL A 114 -20.75 -19.04 9.48
CA VAL A 114 -19.90 -17.82 9.57
C VAL A 114 -18.58 -18.09 10.32
N ASP A 115 -18.57 -19.05 11.24
CA ASP A 115 -17.36 -19.52 11.95
C ASP A 115 -16.23 -19.95 11.01
N LEU A 116 -16.56 -20.62 9.90
CA LEU A 116 -15.57 -21.06 8.91
C LEU A 116 -14.98 -19.86 8.16
N ILE A 117 -15.80 -18.85 7.85
CA ILE A 117 -15.34 -17.63 7.18
C ILE A 117 -14.40 -16.85 8.09
N ILE A 118 -14.74 -16.70 9.37
CA ILE A 118 -13.89 -16.04 10.36
C ILE A 118 -12.54 -16.77 10.47
N SER A 119 -12.56 -18.10 10.53
CA SER A 119 -11.36 -18.93 10.59
C SER A 119 -10.50 -18.77 9.32
N ASN A 120 -11.12 -18.74 8.14
CA ASN A 120 -10.42 -18.49 6.88
C ASN A 120 -9.82 -17.07 6.82
N LEU A 121 -10.51 -16.06 7.35
CA LEU A 121 -9.99 -14.70 7.46
C LEU A 121 -8.75 -14.64 8.35
N ILE A 122 -8.75 -15.33 9.50
CA ILE A 122 -7.58 -15.41 10.39
C ILE A 122 -6.39 -15.99 9.63
N ILE A 123 -6.58 -17.12 8.95
CA ILE A 123 -5.52 -17.77 8.14
C ILE A 123 -5.02 -16.83 7.05
N THR A 124 -5.93 -16.16 6.34
CA THR A 124 -5.59 -15.23 5.26
C THR A 124 -4.76 -14.06 5.78
N TYR A 125 -5.13 -13.47 6.91
CA TYR A 125 -4.35 -12.38 7.52
C TYR A 125 -2.97 -12.84 7.99
N LEU A 126 -2.86 -14.04 8.57
CA LEU A 126 -1.57 -14.61 8.98
C LEU A 126 -0.65 -14.88 7.78
N LEU A 127 -1.19 -15.45 6.69
CA LEU A 127 -0.45 -15.66 5.45
C LEU A 127 0.01 -14.34 4.84
N LEU A 128 -0.85 -13.33 4.84
CA LEU A 128 -0.51 -12.00 4.34
C LEU A 128 0.64 -11.39 5.15
N GLU A 129 0.54 -11.37 6.49
CA GLU A 129 1.64 -10.88 7.35
C GLU A 129 2.94 -11.67 7.10
N TYR A 130 2.87 -12.99 6.94
CA TYR A 130 4.03 -13.81 6.63
C TYR A 130 4.70 -13.42 5.29
N LEU A 131 3.91 -13.23 4.23
CA LEU A 131 4.41 -12.76 2.93
C LEU A 131 5.08 -11.38 3.07
N TRP A 132 4.50 -10.49 3.88
CA TRP A 132 5.09 -9.20 4.18
C TRP A 132 6.44 -9.31 4.88
N PHE A 133 6.59 -10.22 5.86
CA PHE A 133 7.88 -10.46 6.52
C PHE A 133 8.96 -10.95 5.55
N ILE A 134 8.61 -11.85 4.61
CA ILE A 134 9.54 -12.29 3.57
C ILE A 134 9.99 -11.10 2.71
N LEU A 135 9.02 -10.29 2.25
CA LEU A 135 9.29 -9.12 1.42
C LEU A 135 10.19 -8.11 2.13
N PHE A 136 9.94 -7.83 3.42
CA PHE A 136 10.81 -6.97 4.22
C PHE A 136 12.23 -7.52 4.32
N ALA A 137 12.38 -8.83 4.57
CA ALA A 137 13.67 -9.47 4.66
C ALA A 137 14.44 -9.37 3.34
N ASP A 138 13.76 -9.57 2.20
CA ASP A 138 14.36 -9.45 0.87
C ASP A 138 14.80 -8.02 0.56
N ILE A 139 14.00 -7.01 0.93
CA ILE A 139 14.37 -5.59 0.74
C ILE A 139 15.57 -5.21 1.60
N ILE A 140 15.59 -5.59 2.88
CA ILE A 140 16.70 -5.27 3.79
C ILE A 140 17.99 -6.00 3.39
N ARG A 141 17.87 -7.20 2.83
CA ARG A 141 19.00 -7.98 2.27
C ARG A 141 19.44 -7.52 0.89
N TYR A 142 18.79 -6.50 0.33
CA TYR A 142 19.05 -6.01 -1.03
C TYR A 142 18.88 -7.06 -2.13
N ASN A 143 18.03 -8.06 -1.92
CA ASN A 143 17.77 -9.14 -2.87
C ASN A 143 16.45 -8.95 -3.65
N PHE A 144 15.81 -7.79 -3.48
CA PHE A 144 14.53 -7.50 -4.09
C PHE A 144 14.68 -6.91 -5.49
N LYS A 145 14.47 -7.74 -6.51
CA LYS A 145 14.68 -7.40 -7.93
C LYS A 145 13.86 -6.21 -8.43
N ALA A 146 12.68 -5.95 -7.85
CA ALA A 146 11.88 -4.81 -8.33
C ALA A 146 12.55 -3.47 -8.00
N ASN A 147 13.30 -3.37 -6.91
CA ASN A 147 14.09 -2.17 -6.62
C ASN A 147 15.26 -2.01 -7.61
N GLU A 148 15.88 -3.11 -8.04
CA GLU A 148 16.91 -3.07 -9.08
C GLU A 148 16.36 -2.58 -10.42
N LEU A 149 15.13 -3.00 -10.78
CA LEU A 149 14.43 -2.48 -11.96
C LEU A 149 14.20 -0.97 -11.83
N VAL A 150 13.65 -0.51 -10.70
CA VAL A 150 13.44 0.94 -10.47
C VAL A 150 14.75 1.70 -10.63
N ILE A 151 15.84 1.26 -10.00
CA ILE A 151 17.15 1.93 -10.10
C ILE A 151 17.67 1.95 -11.54
N LYS A 152 17.52 0.83 -12.27
CA LYS A 152 17.98 0.70 -13.66
C LYS A 152 17.24 1.66 -14.59
N TYR A 153 15.94 1.83 -14.38
CA TYR A 153 15.10 2.63 -15.26
C TYR A 153 14.90 4.08 -14.77
N ASN A 154 15.35 4.44 -13.56
CA ASN A 154 15.24 5.82 -13.06
C ASN A 154 16.01 6.85 -13.94
N HIS A 155 17.07 6.40 -14.62
CA HIS A 155 17.84 7.22 -15.56
C HIS A 155 17.63 6.79 -17.02
N TYR A 156 16.44 6.27 -17.35
CA TYR A 156 16.17 5.77 -18.68
C TYR A 156 16.17 6.91 -19.70
N ASP A 157 16.87 6.69 -20.82
CA ASP A 157 16.94 7.63 -21.93
C ASP A 157 15.58 7.68 -22.65
N ASP A 158 14.91 8.81 -22.51
CA ASP A 158 13.58 9.04 -23.04
C ASP A 158 13.51 8.74 -24.55
N ASP A 159 14.57 9.07 -25.29
CA ASP A 159 14.60 8.96 -26.75
C ASP A 159 14.53 7.51 -27.25
N GLN A 160 14.70 6.52 -26.37
CA GLN A 160 14.61 5.09 -26.70
C GLN A 160 13.20 4.50 -26.57
N LEU A 161 12.24 5.21 -25.96
CA LEU A 161 10.87 4.68 -25.78
C LEU A 161 9.88 5.29 -26.77
N GLU A 162 9.27 4.44 -27.60
CA GLU A 162 8.18 4.87 -28.49
C GLU A 162 7.07 5.55 -27.69
N GLN A 163 6.57 6.66 -28.23
CA GLN A 163 5.58 7.53 -27.60
C GLN A 163 4.29 6.79 -27.19
N LYS A 164 3.94 5.70 -27.89
CA LYS A 164 2.81 4.84 -27.56
C LYS A 164 2.92 4.19 -26.18
N TYR A 165 4.11 3.75 -25.77
CA TYR A 165 4.31 3.08 -24.47
C TYR A 165 4.40 4.08 -23.30
N ARG A 166 4.86 5.32 -23.56
CA ARG A 166 4.86 6.40 -22.55
C ARG A 166 3.45 6.71 -22.04
N HIS A 167 2.45 6.71 -22.91
CA HIS A 167 1.07 6.99 -22.51
C HIS A 167 0.49 5.89 -21.60
N TYR A 168 0.78 4.61 -21.87
CA TYR A 168 0.33 3.51 -21.02
C TYR A 168 0.99 3.54 -19.63
N MET A 169 2.29 3.83 -19.57
CA MET A 169 3.03 3.96 -18.32
C MET A 169 2.45 5.09 -17.44
N SER A 170 2.24 6.27 -18.02
CA SER A 170 1.64 7.41 -17.31
C SER A 170 0.23 7.09 -16.81
N ARG A 171 -0.59 6.40 -17.63
CA ARG A 171 -1.94 5.98 -17.21
C ARG A 171 -1.90 4.99 -16.05
N PHE A 172 -0.94 4.06 -16.04
CA PHE A 172 -0.76 3.09 -14.96
C PHE A 172 -0.37 3.78 -13.63
N VAL A 173 0.61 4.68 -13.66
CA VAL A 173 1.04 5.47 -12.49
C VAL A 173 -0.11 6.36 -11.99
N HIS A 174 -0.90 6.93 -12.90
CA HIS A 174 -2.01 7.78 -12.52
C HIS A 174 -3.16 7.03 -11.83
N ILE A 175 -3.44 5.78 -12.24
CA ILE A 175 -4.41 4.91 -11.55
C ILE A 175 -3.89 4.54 -10.15
N GLY A 176 -2.60 4.22 -10.03
CA GLY A 176 -1.97 3.90 -8.74
C GLY A 176 -1.95 5.05 -7.74
N ASN A 177 -1.97 6.30 -8.21
CA ASN A 177 -2.07 7.51 -7.37
C ASN A 177 -3.52 7.88 -6.96
N LEU A 178 -4.53 7.32 -7.63
CA LEU A 178 -5.95 7.56 -7.33
C LEU A 178 -6.54 6.55 -6.33
N LEU A 179 -5.88 5.40 -6.14
CA LEU A 179 -6.16 4.38 -5.13
C LEU A 179 -5.49 4.73 -3.79
#